data_AF-A0A9E6BTN7-F1
#
_entry.id   AF-A0A9E6BTN7-F1
#
_cell.length_a   1.000
_cell.length_b   1.000
_cell.length_c   1.000
_cell.angle_alpha   90.00
_cell.angle_beta   90.00
_cell.angle_gamma   90.00
#
_symmetry.space_group_name_H-M   'P 1'
#
loop_
_entity.id
_entity.type
_entity.pdbx_description
1 polymer ?
#
loop_
_entity_poly.entity_id
_entity_poly.type
_entity_poly.pdbx_seq_one_letter_code
_entity_poly.pdbx_strand_id
1 'polypeptide(L)'
;MIPKTILAASAAFFISSSPLLAGEFADWCTASAPDGADASKIEETCACLEAATEGDGEARASMESAGDIEDRQERFAALSAEAQDAVSSCR
;
A
#
# COMPACT_ATOMS: atom_id res chain seq x y z
N MET A 1 17.42 32.36 41.06
CA MET A 1 16.99 31.03 41.54
C MET A 1 15.65 30.68 40.87
N ILE A 2 15.66 29.63 40.03
CA ILE A 2 14.55 28.73 39.54
C ILE A 2 13.41 29.37 38.70
N PRO A 3 12.75 28.70 37.70
CA PRO A 3 13.10 27.58 36.76
C PRO A 3 12.92 28.00 35.26
N LYS A 4 13.50 27.38 34.23
CA LYS A 4 13.29 26.04 33.59
C LYS A 4 11.88 25.83 32.98
N THR A 5 11.72 26.22 31.72
CA THR A 5 10.64 25.82 30.77
C THR A 5 11.07 26.30 29.37
N ILE A 6 10.95 25.61 28.24
CA ILE A 6 10.34 24.34 27.84
C ILE A 6 11.07 23.94 26.54
N LEU A 7 11.27 22.64 26.35
CA LEU A 7 11.72 22.02 25.10
C LEU A 7 10.85 22.51 23.93
N ALA A 8 11.44 23.22 22.98
CA ALA A 8 10.86 23.33 21.64
C ALA A 8 11.22 22.04 20.89
N ALA A 9 10.29 21.09 20.94
CA ALA A 9 10.26 19.90 20.12
C ALA A 9 10.37 20.32 18.65
N SER A 10 11.58 20.20 18.09
CA SER A 10 11.74 20.10 16.65
C SER A 10 11.38 18.66 16.33
N ALA A 11 10.08 18.43 16.08
CA ALA A 11 9.60 17.22 15.47
C ALA A 11 10.33 17.07 14.14
N ALA A 12 11.43 16.31 14.17
CA ALA A 12 11.91 15.66 12.98
C ALA A 12 10.76 14.78 12.54
N PHE A 13 10.02 15.29 11.55
CA PHE A 13 9.05 14.57 10.75
C PHE A 13 9.87 13.52 9.98
N PHE A 14 10.31 12.49 10.70
CA PHE A 14 10.62 11.22 10.09
C PHE A 14 9.25 10.75 9.61
N ILE A 15 8.97 11.08 8.35
CA ILE A 15 8.15 10.23 7.51
C ILE A 15 8.84 8.88 7.65
N SER A 16 8.34 8.08 8.59
CA SER A 16 8.56 6.66 8.58
C SER A 16 7.85 6.23 7.31
N SER A 17 8.57 6.34 6.19
CA SER A 17 8.45 5.40 5.09
C SER A 17 8.82 4.07 5.72
N SER A 18 7.92 3.54 6.57
CA SER A 18 7.97 2.16 6.96
C SER A 18 7.97 1.45 5.61
N PRO A 19 9.02 0.69 5.26
CA PRO A 19 8.81 -0.31 4.25
C PRO A 19 7.77 -1.23 4.88
N LEU A 20 6.49 -0.96 4.61
CA LEU A 20 5.45 -1.96 4.71
C LEU A 20 6.04 -3.14 3.97
N LEU A 21 6.38 -4.16 4.77
CA LEU A 21 7.34 -5.18 4.38
C LEU A 21 6.84 -5.74 3.06
N ALA A 22 7.72 -5.86 2.07
CA ALA A 22 7.41 -6.45 0.77
C ALA A 22 6.42 -7.65 0.86
N GLY A 23 6.63 -8.48 1.89
CA GLY A 23 5.75 -9.60 2.25
C GLY A 23 4.30 -9.25 2.62
N GLU A 24 4.01 -8.18 3.37
CA GLU A 24 2.63 -7.83 3.77
C GLU A 24 1.79 -7.39 2.58
N PHE A 25 2.39 -6.70 1.61
CA PHE A 25 1.70 -6.27 0.40
C PHE A 25 1.48 -7.44 -0.57
N ALA A 26 2.48 -8.30 -0.74
CA ALA A 26 2.33 -9.52 -1.55
C ALA A 26 1.26 -10.44 -0.95
N ASP A 27 1.25 -10.61 0.38
CA ASP A 27 0.22 -11.38 1.10
C ASP A 27 -1.17 -10.74 0.92
N TRP A 28 -1.29 -9.42 1.06
CA TRP A 28 -2.53 -8.68 0.79
C TRP A 28 -3.02 -8.88 -0.65
N CYS A 29 -2.12 -8.74 -1.62
CA CYS A 29 -2.45 -8.84 -3.04
C CYS A 29 -2.92 -10.26 -3.39
N THR A 30 -2.25 -11.27 -2.84
CA THR A 30 -2.60 -12.68 -3.05
C THR A 30 -3.92 -13.02 -2.35
N ALA A 31 -4.15 -12.52 -1.14
CA ALA A 31 -5.41 -12.69 -0.40
C ALA A 31 -6.60 -11.97 -1.06
N SER A 32 -6.32 -10.90 -1.81
CA SER A 32 -7.31 -10.13 -2.58
C SER A 32 -7.68 -10.77 -3.91
N ALA A 33 -6.98 -11.84 -4.33
CA ALA A 33 -7.23 -12.54 -5.58
C ALA A 33 -8.56 -13.33 -5.53
N PRO A 34 -9.29 -13.44 -6.64
CA PRO A 34 -10.55 -14.18 -6.65
C PRO A 34 -10.30 -15.69 -6.54
N ASP A 35 -11.22 -16.40 -5.87
CA ASP A 35 -11.19 -17.86 -5.80
C ASP A 35 -11.14 -18.49 -7.20
N GLY A 36 -10.19 -19.40 -7.41
CA GLY A 36 -9.98 -20.10 -8.67
C GLY A 36 -9.18 -19.33 -9.73
N ALA A 37 -8.61 -18.17 -9.41
CA ALA A 37 -7.60 -17.56 -10.27
C ALA A 37 -6.30 -18.37 -10.29
N ASP A 38 -5.61 -18.31 -11.43
CA ASP A 38 -4.33 -18.98 -11.65
C ASP A 38 -3.27 -18.39 -10.73
N ALA A 39 -2.74 -19.21 -9.82
CA ALA A 39 -1.77 -18.79 -8.82
C ALA A 39 -0.52 -18.14 -9.44
N SER A 40 -0.04 -18.63 -10.58
CA SER A 40 1.12 -18.05 -11.26
C SER A 40 0.82 -16.66 -11.82
N LYS A 41 -0.41 -16.43 -12.30
CA LYS A 41 -0.83 -15.08 -12.74
C LYS A 41 -1.06 -14.13 -11.58
N ILE A 42 -1.54 -14.63 -10.44
CA ILE A 42 -1.68 -13.83 -9.22
C ILE A 42 -0.29 -13.38 -8.75
N GLU A 43 0.65 -14.31 -8.63
CA GLU A 43 2.03 -14.02 -8.23
C GLU A 43 2.69 -13.00 -9.17
N GLU A 44 2.55 -13.17 -10.50
CA GLU A 44 3.06 -12.21 -11.49
C GLU A 44 2.42 -10.82 -11.35
N THR A 45 1.10 -10.76 -11.15
CA THR A 45 0.38 -9.48 -10.97
C THR A 45 0.82 -8.79 -9.68
N CYS A 46 0.96 -9.54 -8.58
CA CYS A 46 1.37 -9.00 -7.29
C CYS A 46 2.81 -8.50 -7.31
N ALA A 47 3.72 -9.22 -7.99
CA ALA A 47 5.09 -8.77 -8.21
C ALA A 47 5.13 -7.48 -9.04
N CYS A 48 4.27 -7.36 -10.07
CA CYS A 48 4.15 -6.13 -10.84
C CYS A 48 3.65 -4.96 -9.98
N LEU A 49 2.59 -5.16 -9.19
CA LEU A 49 2.03 -4.12 -8.31
C LEU A 49 3.04 -3.67 -7.26
N GLU A 50 3.80 -4.60 -6.70
CA GLU A 50 4.86 -4.30 -5.76
C GLU A 50 5.94 -3.42 -6.39
N ALA A 51 6.38 -3.75 -7.61
CA ALA A 51 7.36 -2.95 -8.34
C ALA A 51 6.79 -1.59 -8.78
N ALA A 52 5.53 -1.54 -9.23
CA ALA A 52 4.87 -0.31 -9.66
C ALA A 52 4.62 0.67 -8.51
N THR A 53 4.56 0.18 -7.27
CA THR A 53 4.42 0.99 -6.04
C THR A 53 5.72 1.14 -5.26
N GLU A 54 6.86 0.69 -5.81
CA GLU A 54 8.14 0.83 -5.14
C GLU A 54 8.48 2.32 -4.95
N GLY A 55 8.63 2.75 -3.69
CA GLY A 55 8.86 4.15 -3.35
C GLY A 55 7.59 5.02 -3.30
N ASP A 56 6.43 4.47 -3.64
CA ASP A 56 5.11 5.11 -3.52
C ASP A 56 4.31 4.50 -2.36
N GLY A 57 4.59 5.00 -1.15
CA GLY A 57 3.92 4.54 0.06
C GLY A 57 2.44 4.91 0.14
N GLU A 58 1.99 5.93 -0.60
CA GLU A 58 0.59 6.36 -0.61
C GLU A 58 -0.25 5.40 -1.46
N ALA A 59 0.25 5.04 -2.66
CA ALA A 59 -0.39 4.04 -3.51
C ALA A 59 -0.49 2.67 -2.80
N ARG A 60 0.59 2.25 -2.11
CA ARG A 60 0.64 0.98 -1.37
C ARG A 60 -0.37 0.95 -0.22
N ALA A 61 -0.41 2.00 0.60
CA ALA A 61 -1.36 2.11 1.71
C ALA A 61 -2.83 2.19 1.23
N SER A 62 -3.09 2.86 0.12
CA SER A 62 -4.43 2.94 -0.48
C SER A 62 -4.93 1.56 -0.92
N MET A 63 -4.06 0.77 -1.56
CA MET A 63 -4.35 -0.60 -1.96
C MET A 63 -4.66 -1.49 -0.75
N GLU A 64 -3.79 -1.50 0.26
CA GLU A 64 -3.99 -2.27 1.49
C GLU A 64 -5.32 -1.94 2.18
N SER A 65 -5.63 -0.64 2.33
CA SER A 65 -6.90 -0.18 2.94
C SER A 65 -8.15 -0.62 2.17
N ALA A 66 -8.04 -0.86 0.86
CA ALA A 66 -9.16 -1.31 0.04
C ALA A 66 -9.34 -2.85 0.09
N GLY A 67 -8.38 -3.59 0.67
CA GLY A 67 -8.40 -5.05 0.79
C GLY A 67 -9.64 -5.62 1.46
N ASP A 68 -10.27 -4.87 2.36
CA ASP A 68 -11.47 -5.28 3.11
C ASP A 68 -12.77 -5.19 2.29
N ILE A 69 -12.74 -4.62 1.08
CA ILE A 69 -13.94 -4.44 0.24
C ILE A 69 -14.18 -5.69 -0.60
N GLU A 70 -15.28 -6.42 -0.38
CA GLU A 70 -15.58 -7.69 -1.08
C GLU A 70 -15.79 -7.52 -2.60
N ASP A 71 -16.40 -6.41 -3.04
CA ASP A 71 -16.61 -6.14 -4.46
C ASP A 71 -15.38 -5.50 -5.13
N ARG A 72 -14.98 -6.07 -6.27
CA ARG A 72 -13.79 -5.60 -7.00
C ARG A 72 -13.94 -4.20 -7.58
N GLN A 73 -15.11 -3.85 -8.09
CA GLN A 73 -15.33 -2.54 -8.71
C GLN A 73 -15.34 -1.46 -7.63
N GLU A 74 -15.99 -1.73 -6.50
CA GLU A 74 -15.98 -0.86 -5.33
C GLU A 74 -14.56 -0.72 -4.76
N ARG A 75 -13.81 -1.81 -4.68
CA ARG A 75 -12.40 -1.80 -4.27
C ARG A 75 -11.55 -0.91 -5.17
N PHE A 76 -11.66 -1.10 -6.49
CA PHE A 76 -10.89 -0.29 -7.45
C PHE A 76 -11.29 1.20 -7.41
N ALA A 77 -12.58 1.49 -7.25
CA ALA A 77 -13.07 2.86 -7.13
C ALA A 77 -12.62 3.56 -5.83
N ALA A 78 -12.30 2.80 -4.78
CA ALA A 78 -11.78 3.31 -3.52
C ALA A 78 -10.27 3.61 -3.53
N LEU A 79 -9.55 3.19 -4.57
CA LEU A 79 -8.11 3.44 -4.71
C LEU A 79 -7.83 4.90 -5.05
N SER A 80 -6.67 5.41 -4.60
CA SER A 80 -6.13 6.69 -5.07
C SER A 80 -5.81 6.66 -6.57
N ALA A 81 -5.61 7.82 -7.19
CA ALA A 81 -5.29 7.89 -8.62
C ALA A 81 -3.97 7.17 -8.95
N GLU A 82 -2.97 7.30 -8.07
CA GLU A 82 -1.66 6.66 -8.15
C GLU A 82 -1.79 5.13 -8.05
N ALA A 83 -2.62 4.65 -7.11
CA ALA A 83 -2.90 3.23 -6.98
C ALA A 83 -3.67 2.66 -8.19
N GLN A 84 -4.62 3.42 -8.75
CA GLN A 84 -5.33 3.02 -9.97
C GLN A 84 -4.39 2.95 -11.19
N ASP A 85 -3.43 3.87 -11.30
CA ASP A 85 -2.42 3.87 -12.36
C ASP A 85 -1.50 2.65 -12.25
N ALA A 86 -1.00 2.36 -11.04
CA ALA A 86 -0.21 1.15 -10.76
C ALA A 86 -0.96 -0.14 -11.15
N VAL A 87 -2.23 -0.27 -10.73
CA VAL A 87 -3.07 -1.42 -11.11
C VAL A 87 -3.31 -1.50 -12.62
N SER A 88 -3.49 -0.36 -13.29
CA SER A 88 -3.70 -0.30 -14.73
C SER A 88 -2.43 -0.68 -15.50
N SER A 89 -1.24 -0.38 -14.96
CA SER A 89 0.05 -0.74 -15.56
C SER A 89 0.35 -2.24 -15.51
N CYS A 90 -0.28 -2.97 -14.59
CA CYS A 90 -0.06 -4.39 -14.33
C CYS A 90 -1.15 -5.33 -14.90
N ARG A 91 -2.22 -4.78 -15.49
CA ARG A 91 -3.32 -5.52 -16.13
C ARG A 91 -3.06 -5.79 -17.61
#